data_AF-A0AA47NNC9-F1
#
_entry.id   AF-A0AA47NNC9-F1
#
_cell.length_a   1.000
_cell.length_b   1.000
_cell.length_c   1.000
_cell.angle_alpha   90.00
_cell.angle_beta   90.00
_cell.angle_gamma   90.00
#
_symmetry.space_group_name_H-M   'P 1'
#
loop_
_entity.id
_entity.type
_entity.pdbx_description
1 polymer ?
#
loop_
_entity_poly.entity_id
_entity_poly.type
_entity_poly.pdbx_seq_one_letter_code
_entity_poly.pdbx_strand_id
1 'polypeptide(L)'
;MTQLLSVGMDGPNVNFKLLDLLQKAHAELYGGAQVLMVGSCGLHTLHNAMKAGFTAWQIDKLLRALHFLFHNVPARREDYTNITGSSCFPLSFCGHRWVENVPVAERVLEVWPMIQKYVDAAEAKKVQKPNTASYDAILAAQSLLRRFIKRELLQDRTPLQLIKLDISEEKNWVSLKRVDIGLGAESAIKAILGKPGTKIGELSVLQLRKECLQCLIKIVKKLQE
;
A
#
# COMPACT_ATOMS: atom_id res chain seq x y z
N MET A 1 -8.27 30.56 -11.85
CA MET A 1 -7.23 29.90 -11.03
C MET A 1 -7.63 30.11 -9.58
N THR A 2 -8.26 29.11 -8.94
CA THR A 2 -8.70 29.22 -7.55
C THR A 2 -7.50 28.94 -6.66
N GLN A 3 -6.89 29.98 -6.10
CA GLN A 3 -5.74 29.81 -5.21
C GLN A 3 -6.24 29.49 -3.80
N LEU A 4 -5.69 28.43 -3.20
CA LEU A 4 -5.97 28.07 -1.82
C LEU A 4 -5.07 28.90 -0.89
N LEU A 5 -5.66 29.74 -0.05
CA LEU A 5 -4.93 30.49 0.98
C LEU A 5 -4.90 29.67 2.27
N SER A 6 -3.71 29.40 2.81
CA SER A 6 -3.52 28.70 4.08
C SER A 6 -2.67 29.53 5.03
N VAL A 7 -3.15 29.71 6.26
CA VAL A 7 -2.40 30.34 7.34
C VAL A 7 -1.73 29.23 8.16
N GLY A 8 -0.46 28.97 7.87
CA GLY A 8 0.37 28.05 8.63
C GLY A 8 1.00 28.76 9.83
N MET A 9 1.01 28.10 10.99
CA MET A 9 1.74 28.56 12.15
C MET A 9 2.61 27.41 12.67
N ASP A 10 3.85 27.69 13.08
CA ASP A 10 4.76 26.64 13.52
C ASP A 10 4.64 26.39 15.03
N GLY A 11 4.53 25.11 15.42
CA GLY A 11 4.55 24.66 16.80
C GLY A 11 3.18 24.38 17.49
N PRO A 12 3.20 23.61 18.59
CA PRO A 12 1.99 23.19 19.31
C PRO A 12 1.38 24.27 20.22
N ASN A 13 2.17 25.27 20.64
CA ASN A 13 1.73 26.37 21.52
C ASN A 13 1.51 27.66 20.74
N VAL A 14 0.77 27.56 19.63
CA VAL A 14 0.64 28.66 18.69
C VAL A 14 -0.41 29.66 19.14
N ASN A 15 -0.10 30.95 18.99
CA ASN A 15 -1.03 32.03 19.29
C ASN A 15 -2.03 32.18 18.14
N PHE A 16 -3.26 31.69 18.34
CA PHE A 16 -4.35 31.76 17.37
C PHE A 16 -4.92 33.18 17.17
N LYS A 17 -4.46 34.19 17.93
CA LYS A 17 -5.03 35.53 17.86
C LYS A 17 -4.97 36.16 16.47
N LEU A 18 -3.86 35.95 15.75
CA LEU A 18 -3.72 36.43 14.37
C LEU A 18 -4.79 35.81 13.47
N LEU A 19 -5.00 34.49 13.60
CA LEU A 19 -6.00 33.78 12.84
C LEU A 19 -7.42 34.27 13.15
N ASP A 20 -7.74 34.44 14.43
CA ASP A 20 -9.06 34.92 14.85
C ASP A 20 -9.37 36.30 14.28
N LEU A 21 -8.38 37.20 14.32
CA LEU A 21 -8.50 38.55 13.76
C LEU A 21 -8.67 38.50 12.24
N LEU A 22 -7.90 37.64 11.55
CA LEU A 22 -8.01 37.46 10.11
C LEU A 22 -9.38 36.91 9.71
N GLN A 23 -9.90 35.90 10.41
CA GLN A 23 -11.22 35.31 10.15
C GLN A 23 -12.34 36.34 10.32
N LYS A 24 -12.26 37.19 11.35
CA LYS A 24 -13.23 38.27 11.59
C LYS A 24 -13.21 39.30 10.46
N ALA A 25 -12.03 39.82 10.12
CA ALA A 25 -11.89 40.79 9.04
C ALA A 25 -12.32 40.22 7.68
N HIS A 26 -11.99 38.97 7.39
CA HIS A 26 -12.40 38.30 6.16
C HIS A 26 -13.92 38.10 6.11
N ALA A 27 -14.54 37.66 7.20
CA ALA A 27 -15.98 37.51 7.27
C ALA A 27 -16.70 38.87 7.08
N GLU A 28 -16.19 39.95 7.64
CA GLU A 28 -16.74 41.30 7.44
C GLU A 28 -16.64 41.76 5.98
N LEU A 29 -15.51 41.51 5.32
CA LEU A 29 -15.27 41.94 3.94
C LEU A 29 -16.00 41.08 2.90
N TYR A 30 -16.24 39.81 3.19
CA TYR A 30 -16.73 38.82 2.22
C TYR A 30 -18.05 38.16 2.65
N GLY A 31 -18.94 38.91 3.32
CA GLY A 31 -20.32 38.48 3.57
C GLY A 31 -20.43 37.23 4.44
N GLY A 32 -19.55 37.09 5.43
CA GLY A 32 -19.51 35.96 6.36
C GLY A 32 -18.62 34.79 5.92
N ALA A 33 -17.94 34.88 4.77
CA ALA A 33 -17.04 33.84 4.32
C ALA A 33 -15.85 33.67 5.28
N GLN A 34 -15.50 32.42 5.58
CA GLN A 34 -14.37 32.06 6.45
C GLN A 34 -13.30 31.28 5.69
N VAL A 35 -12.05 31.42 6.13
CA VAL A 35 -10.90 30.67 5.58
C VAL A 35 -10.91 29.25 6.14
N LEU A 36 -10.64 28.25 5.30
CA LEU A 36 -10.55 26.85 5.73
C LEU A 36 -9.34 26.64 6.67
N MET A 37 -9.61 26.20 7.90
CA MET A 37 -8.57 25.88 8.88
C MET A 37 -8.17 24.41 8.85
N VAL A 38 -6.91 24.14 8.49
CA VAL A 38 -6.32 22.78 8.40
C VAL A 38 -5.49 22.44 9.66
N GLY A 39 -5.54 23.30 10.69
CA GLY A 39 -4.85 23.13 11.98
C GLY A 39 -3.93 24.30 12.32
N SER A 40 -3.32 24.26 13.53
CA SER A 40 -2.30 25.25 13.93
C SER A 40 -1.05 25.13 13.07
N CYS A 41 -0.58 23.90 12.88
CA CYS A 41 0.57 23.57 12.05
C CYS A 41 0.14 22.62 10.93
N GLY A 42 -0.06 23.17 9.73
CA GLY A 42 -0.41 22.38 8.54
C GLY A 42 0.58 21.24 8.26
N LEU A 43 1.87 21.44 8.60
CA LEU A 43 2.88 20.40 8.49
C LEU A 43 2.59 19.22 9.43
N HIS A 44 2.23 19.46 10.70
CA HIS A 44 1.88 18.37 11.63
C HIS A 44 0.60 17.66 11.23
N THR A 45 -0.43 18.38 10.75
CA THR A 45 -1.66 17.75 10.23
C THR A 45 -1.35 16.85 9.04
N LEU A 46 -0.58 17.34 8.05
CA LEU A 46 -0.17 16.56 6.89
C LEU A 46 0.74 15.38 7.27
N HIS A 47 1.71 15.60 8.14
CA HIS A 47 2.58 14.53 8.65
C HIS A 47 1.77 13.44 9.36
N ASN A 48 0.81 13.81 10.21
CA ASN A 48 -0.02 12.85 10.93
C ASN A 48 -1.01 12.12 10.00
N ALA A 49 -1.58 12.80 9.03
CA ALA A 49 -2.42 12.18 8.01
C ALA A 49 -1.62 11.17 7.18
N MET A 50 -0.43 11.55 6.71
CA MET A 50 0.48 10.65 5.99
C MET A 50 0.93 9.50 6.91
N LYS A 51 1.21 9.79 8.18
CA LYS A 51 1.52 8.82 9.25
C LYS A 51 0.45 7.74 9.38
N ALA A 52 -0.79 8.18 9.53
CA ALA A 52 -1.94 7.32 9.63
C ALA A 52 -2.10 6.49 8.36
N GLY A 53 -1.95 7.10 7.18
CA GLY A 53 -2.00 6.45 5.88
C GLY A 53 -1.02 5.29 5.75
N PHE A 54 0.29 5.52 5.93
CA PHE A 54 1.23 4.39 5.72
C PHE A 54 1.10 3.34 6.81
N THR A 55 0.75 3.72 8.04
CA THR A 55 0.50 2.73 9.11
C THR A 55 -0.71 1.87 8.76
N ALA A 56 -1.83 2.47 8.37
CA ALA A 56 -3.04 1.74 8.00
C ALA A 56 -2.80 0.82 6.80
N TRP A 57 -2.00 1.26 5.84
CA TRP A 57 -1.73 0.53 4.60
C TRP A 57 -0.44 -0.29 4.63
N GLN A 58 0.26 -0.31 5.77
CA GLN A 58 1.53 -1.01 5.96
C GLN A 58 2.60 -0.62 4.90
N ILE A 59 2.47 0.56 4.30
CA ILE A 59 3.39 1.05 3.25
C ILE A 59 4.79 1.23 3.86
N ASP A 60 4.88 1.68 5.11
CA ASP A 60 6.16 1.81 5.81
C ASP A 60 6.89 0.47 5.93
N LYS A 61 6.16 -0.63 6.17
CA LYS A 61 6.73 -1.98 6.20
C LYS A 61 7.21 -2.41 4.83
N LEU A 62 6.44 -2.15 3.78
CA LEU A 62 6.84 -2.46 2.40
C LEU A 62 8.10 -1.69 2.00
N LEU A 63 8.12 -0.36 2.20
CA LEU A 63 9.27 0.47 1.84
C LEU A 63 10.55 0.05 2.57
N ARG A 64 10.45 -0.27 3.88
CA ARG A 64 11.57 -0.83 4.65
C ARG A 64 12.00 -2.19 4.10
N ALA A 65 11.05 -3.08 3.82
CA ALA A 65 11.33 -4.41 3.30
C ALA A 65 12.10 -4.35 1.97
N LEU A 66 11.67 -3.48 1.04
CA LEU A 66 12.34 -3.27 -0.24
C LEU A 66 13.81 -2.85 -0.05
N HIS A 67 14.08 -1.94 0.88
CA HIS A 67 15.44 -1.53 1.21
C HIS A 67 16.26 -2.68 1.82
N PHE A 68 15.74 -3.30 2.90
CA PHE A 68 16.45 -4.36 3.61
C PHE A 68 16.61 -5.66 2.82
N LEU A 69 15.87 -5.84 1.73
CA LEU A 69 16.10 -6.93 0.79
C LEU A 69 17.48 -6.80 0.11
N PHE A 70 18.04 -5.60 -0.04
CA PHE A 70 19.32 -5.41 -0.73
C PHE A 70 20.39 -4.77 0.15
N HIS A 71 20.01 -4.21 1.29
CA HIS A 71 20.91 -3.57 2.23
C HIS A 71 21.92 -4.57 2.81
N ASN A 72 23.21 -4.25 2.71
CA ASN A 72 24.34 -5.07 3.20
C ASN A 72 24.35 -6.53 2.73
N VAL A 73 23.76 -6.83 1.56
CA VAL A 73 23.82 -8.19 0.98
C VAL A 73 24.33 -8.12 -0.46
N PRO A 74 25.67 -8.11 -0.66
CA PRO A 74 26.29 -7.96 -1.98
C PRO A 74 25.83 -9.00 -3.00
N ALA A 75 25.76 -10.28 -2.62
CA ALA A 75 25.32 -11.37 -3.51
C ALA A 75 23.93 -11.12 -4.09
N ARG A 76 22.97 -10.64 -3.29
CA ARG A 76 21.62 -10.31 -3.78
C ARG A 76 21.62 -9.09 -4.72
N ARG A 77 22.51 -8.12 -4.48
CA ARG A 77 22.64 -6.94 -5.35
C ARG A 77 23.25 -7.31 -6.70
N GLU A 78 24.23 -8.23 -6.69
CA GLU A 78 24.80 -8.80 -7.90
C GLU A 78 23.74 -9.58 -8.69
N ASP A 79 23.04 -10.51 -8.05
CA ASP A 79 21.93 -11.26 -8.66
C ASP A 79 20.87 -10.32 -9.27
N TYR A 80 20.45 -9.30 -8.50
CA TYR A 80 19.50 -8.29 -8.97
C TYR A 80 20.02 -7.57 -10.21
N THR A 81 21.27 -7.12 -10.18
CA THR A 81 21.87 -6.37 -11.30
C THR A 81 21.99 -7.25 -12.54
N ASN A 82 22.41 -8.51 -12.38
CA ASN A 82 22.55 -9.47 -13.47
C ASN A 82 21.19 -9.85 -14.08
N ILE A 83 20.17 -10.06 -13.26
CA ILE A 83 18.82 -10.40 -13.74
C ILE A 83 18.17 -9.20 -14.42
N THR A 84 18.27 -8.02 -13.83
CA THR A 84 17.46 -6.85 -14.22
C THR A 84 18.17 -5.94 -15.21
N GLY A 85 19.51 -5.95 -15.24
CA GLY A 85 20.33 -4.98 -15.95
C GLY A 85 20.39 -3.61 -15.26
N SER A 86 19.82 -3.47 -14.06
CA SER A 86 19.75 -2.21 -13.32
C SER A 86 20.60 -2.25 -12.07
N SER A 87 21.36 -1.18 -11.83
CA SER A 87 22.07 -0.92 -10.57
C SER A 87 21.33 0.08 -9.67
N CYS A 88 20.05 0.36 -9.97
CA CYS A 88 19.20 1.23 -9.16
C CYS A 88 18.49 0.41 -8.06
N PHE A 89 18.56 0.86 -6.81
CA PHE A 89 18.04 0.11 -5.66
C PHE A 89 17.07 0.95 -4.81
N PRO A 90 16.18 0.30 -4.02
CA PRO A 90 15.31 0.98 -3.05
C PRO A 90 16.10 1.81 -2.02
N LEU A 91 15.58 3.00 -1.71
CA LEU A 91 16.13 3.89 -0.68
C LEU A 91 15.61 3.52 0.71
N SER A 92 16.34 3.94 1.75
CA SER A 92 15.95 3.72 3.14
C SER A 92 14.77 4.62 3.52
N PHE A 93 13.74 4.04 4.11
CA PHE A 93 12.58 4.77 4.64
C PHE A 93 12.81 5.30 6.07
N CYS A 94 12.55 6.59 6.30
CA CYS A 94 12.62 7.22 7.61
C CYS A 94 11.26 7.25 8.32
N GLY A 95 11.11 6.47 9.39
CA GLY A 95 9.85 6.34 10.14
C GLY A 95 9.42 7.54 10.99
N HIS A 96 10.21 8.61 11.03
CA HIS A 96 9.87 9.84 11.77
C HIS A 96 9.72 11.06 10.86
N ARG A 97 10.17 10.98 9.60
CA ARG A 97 10.18 12.10 8.64
C ARG A 97 9.46 11.73 7.35
N TRP A 98 8.13 11.68 7.42
CA TRP A 98 7.31 11.02 6.40
C TRP A 98 7.22 11.81 5.09
N VAL A 99 7.13 13.14 5.19
CA VAL A 99 7.16 14.04 4.02
C VAL A 99 8.50 14.02 3.30
N GLU A 100 9.60 13.76 4.02
CA GLU A 100 10.94 13.60 3.41
C GLU A 100 11.11 12.26 2.67
N ASN A 101 10.17 11.31 2.80
CA ASN A 101 10.23 10.02 2.10
C ASN A 101 9.63 10.05 0.69
N VAL A 102 9.25 11.22 0.15
CA VAL A 102 8.78 11.33 -1.25
C VAL A 102 9.78 10.68 -2.23
N PRO A 103 11.10 10.98 -2.17
CA PRO A 103 12.08 10.31 -3.04
C PRO A 103 12.17 8.80 -2.83
N VAL A 104 11.86 8.31 -1.62
CA VAL A 104 11.83 6.86 -1.33
C VAL A 104 10.67 6.20 -2.06
N ALA A 105 9.48 6.82 -2.03
CA ALA A 105 8.31 6.33 -2.74
C ALA A 105 8.51 6.38 -4.27
N GLU A 106 9.04 7.49 -4.80
CA GLU A 106 9.36 7.64 -6.22
C GLU A 106 10.39 6.60 -6.67
N ARG A 107 11.46 6.38 -5.89
CA ARG A 107 12.43 5.32 -6.17
C ARG A 107 11.75 3.96 -6.22
N VAL A 108 10.83 3.67 -5.30
CA VAL A 108 10.14 2.38 -5.29
C VAL A 108 9.30 2.19 -6.54
N LEU A 109 8.60 3.23 -7.02
CA LEU A 109 7.88 3.17 -8.30
C LEU A 109 8.82 2.90 -9.48
N GLU A 110 10.00 3.53 -9.49
CA GLU A 110 11.04 3.33 -10.51
C GLU A 110 11.56 1.89 -10.53
N VAL A 111 11.92 1.33 -9.37
CA VAL A 111 12.56 0.00 -9.30
C VAL A 111 11.57 -1.16 -9.21
N TRP A 112 10.26 -0.89 -9.05
CA TRP A 112 9.24 -1.92 -8.88
C TRP A 112 9.25 -3.01 -9.98
N PRO A 113 9.31 -2.68 -11.29
CA PRO A 113 9.37 -3.71 -12.34
C PRO A 113 10.58 -4.64 -12.20
N MET A 114 11.72 -4.08 -11.78
CA MET A 114 12.96 -4.83 -11.60
C MET A 114 12.88 -5.74 -10.38
N ILE A 115 12.22 -5.30 -9.32
CA ILE A 115 11.94 -6.12 -8.13
C ILE A 115 11.01 -7.28 -8.48
N GLN A 116 9.98 -7.05 -9.30
CA GLN A 116 9.12 -8.13 -9.81
C GLN A 116 9.95 -9.17 -10.58
N LYS A 117 10.81 -8.71 -11.50
CA LYS A 117 11.70 -9.60 -12.27
C LYS A 117 12.66 -10.40 -11.39
N TYR A 118 13.23 -9.79 -10.36
CA TYR A 118 14.08 -10.47 -9.38
C TYR A 118 13.31 -11.52 -8.58
N VAL A 119 12.11 -11.17 -8.08
CA VAL A 119 11.25 -12.11 -7.34
C VAL A 119 10.86 -13.29 -8.22
N ASP A 120 10.42 -13.05 -9.46
CA ASP A 120 10.04 -14.14 -10.36
C ASP A 120 11.24 -15.06 -10.68
N ALA A 121 12.45 -14.52 -10.79
CA ALA A 121 13.67 -15.30 -10.95
C ALA A 121 14.01 -16.14 -9.70
N ALA A 122 13.82 -15.58 -8.49
CA ALA A 122 14.02 -16.28 -7.23
C ALA A 122 12.98 -17.41 -7.04
N GLU A 123 11.71 -17.18 -7.37
CA GLU A 123 10.67 -18.22 -7.34
C GLU A 123 10.91 -19.31 -8.39
N ALA A 124 11.45 -18.95 -9.56
CA ALA A 124 11.87 -19.89 -10.59
C ALA A 124 13.21 -20.59 -10.29
N LYS A 125 13.79 -20.38 -9.10
CA LYS A 125 15.08 -20.95 -8.65
C LYS A 125 16.27 -20.60 -9.57
N LYS A 126 16.19 -19.50 -10.30
CA LYS A 126 17.31 -18.98 -11.12
C LYS A 126 18.37 -18.29 -10.26
N VAL A 127 17.97 -17.81 -9.10
CA VAL A 127 18.85 -17.27 -8.04
C VAL A 127 18.44 -17.84 -6.69
N GLN A 128 19.29 -17.66 -5.68
CA GLN A 128 18.99 -18.11 -4.33
C GLN A 128 17.76 -17.36 -3.80
N LYS A 129 16.69 -18.11 -3.48
CA LYS A 129 15.49 -17.54 -2.88
C LYS A 129 15.82 -16.97 -1.50
N PRO A 130 15.62 -15.66 -1.26
CA PRO A 130 15.88 -15.08 0.04
C PRO A 130 14.92 -15.63 1.10
N ASN A 131 15.46 -16.15 2.20
CA ASN A 131 14.69 -16.57 3.38
C ASN A 131 14.73 -15.45 4.43
N THR A 132 14.05 -14.34 4.16
CA THR A 132 14.08 -13.14 5.00
C THR A 132 12.70 -12.52 5.11
N ALA A 133 12.36 -11.98 6.27
CA ALA A 133 11.07 -11.31 6.50
C ALA A 133 10.81 -10.14 5.51
N SER A 134 11.86 -9.48 5.03
CA SER A 134 11.76 -8.47 3.98
C SER A 134 11.27 -9.04 2.65
N TYR A 135 11.80 -10.19 2.24
CA TYR A 135 11.34 -10.89 1.04
C TYR A 135 9.90 -11.38 1.19
N ASP A 136 9.53 -11.93 2.35
CA ASP A 136 8.15 -12.36 2.63
C ASP A 136 7.16 -11.20 2.60
N ALA A 137 7.55 -10.02 3.12
CA ALA A 137 6.72 -8.82 3.06
C ALA A 137 6.49 -8.33 1.62
N ILE A 138 7.50 -8.44 0.75
CA ILE A 138 7.39 -8.08 -0.67
C ILE A 138 6.48 -9.07 -1.40
N LEU A 139 6.64 -10.37 -1.13
CA LEU A 139 5.73 -11.40 -1.65
C LEU A 139 4.30 -11.17 -1.18
N ALA A 140 4.09 -10.82 0.09
CA ALA A 140 2.77 -10.52 0.63
C ALA A 140 2.13 -9.33 -0.08
N ALA A 141 2.88 -8.25 -0.31
CA ALA A 141 2.42 -7.08 -1.06
C ALA A 141 2.07 -7.43 -2.52
N GLN A 142 2.91 -8.22 -3.20
CA GLN A 142 2.64 -8.70 -4.57
C GLN A 142 1.45 -9.68 -4.63
N SER A 143 1.24 -10.46 -3.57
CA SER A 143 0.15 -11.44 -3.48
C SER A 143 -1.23 -10.79 -3.38
N LEU A 144 -1.32 -9.54 -2.92
CA LEU A 144 -2.59 -8.90 -2.57
C LEU A 144 -3.56 -8.81 -3.78
N LEU A 145 -3.04 -8.48 -4.96
CA LEU A 145 -3.80 -8.53 -6.22
C LEU A 145 -4.02 -9.98 -6.69
N ARG A 146 -3.02 -10.85 -6.55
CA ARG A 146 -3.09 -12.28 -6.94
C ARG A 146 -4.14 -13.07 -6.15
N ARG A 147 -4.58 -12.57 -4.99
CA ARG A 147 -5.60 -13.23 -4.14
C ARG A 147 -6.98 -13.27 -4.77
N PHE A 148 -7.31 -12.29 -5.62
CA PHE A 148 -8.65 -12.16 -6.16
C PHE A 148 -8.70 -11.82 -7.65
N ILE A 149 -7.61 -11.39 -8.28
CA ILE A 149 -7.52 -11.13 -9.73
C ILE A 149 -6.92 -12.33 -10.47
N LYS A 150 -7.46 -12.63 -11.66
CA LYS A 150 -6.95 -13.70 -12.54
C LYS A 150 -5.48 -13.47 -12.87
N ARG A 151 -4.69 -14.55 -12.82
CA ARG A 151 -3.22 -14.50 -13.03
C ARG A 151 -2.85 -13.96 -14.41
N GLU A 152 -3.60 -14.30 -15.45
CA GLU A 152 -3.41 -13.80 -16.82
C GLU A 152 -3.51 -12.28 -16.93
N LEU A 153 -4.25 -11.62 -16.03
CA LEU A 153 -4.38 -10.16 -16.02
C LEU A 153 -3.24 -9.48 -15.27
N LEU A 154 -2.42 -10.22 -14.54
CA LEU A 154 -1.31 -9.69 -13.75
C LEU A 154 0.05 -9.93 -14.41
N GLN A 155 0.11 -10.79 -15.43
CA GLN A 155 1.32 -11.09 -16.19
C GLN A 155 1.67 -9.93 -17.14
N ASP A 156 2.97 -9.67 -17.31
CA ASP A 156 3.52 -8.72 -18.28
C ASP A 156 2.96 -7.30 -18.21
N ARG A 157 2.46 -6.87 -17.04
CA ARG A 157 1.96 -5.52 -16.80
C ARG A 157 2.96 -4.65 -16.05
N THR A 158 3.10 -3.42 -16.52
CA THR A 158 3.82 -2.36 -15.81
C THR A 158 3.07 -1.93 -14.53
N PRO A 159 3.75 -1.35 -13.53
CA PRO A 159 3.12 -0.81 -12.33
C PRO A 159 1.96 0.17 -12.63
N LEU A 160 2.13 1.05 -13.62
CA LEU A 160 1.08 1.97 -14.08
C LEU A 160 -0.14 1.25 -14.66
N GLN A 161 0.07 0.15 -15.39
CA GLN A 161 -1.02 -0.68 -15.92
C GLN A 161 -1.72 -1.52 -14.84
N LEU A 162 -1.04 -1.85 -13.75
CA LEU A 162 -1.61 -2.52 -12.58
C LEU A 162 -2.47 -1.55 -11.75
N ILE A 163 -2.00 -0.32 -11.55
CA ILE A 163 -2.76 0.73 -10.86
C ILE A 163 -4.03 1.09 -11.66
N LYS A 164 -3.96 1.10 -12.99
CA LYS A 164 -5.11 1.36 -13.86
C LYS A 164 -5.99 0.14 -14.15
N LEU A 165 -5.67 -1.03 -13.60
CA LEU A 165 -6.47 -2.22 -13.82
C LEU A 165 -7.83 -2.04 -13.13
N ASP A 166 -8.92 -2.17 -13.88
CA ASP A 166 -10.24 -2.18 -13.26
C ASP A 166 -10.45 -3.49 -12.49
N ILE A 167 -10.32 -3.39 -11.17
CA ILE A 167 -10.50 -4.50 -10.24
C ILE A 167 -11.95 -4.74 -9.83
N SER A 168 -12.89 -3.93 -10.34
CA SER A 168 -14.31 -3.99 -9.99
C SER A 168 -15.08 -4.99 -10.84
N GLU A 169 -14.56 -5.34 -12.01
CA GLU A 169 -15.26 -6.19 -12.96
C GLU A 169 -15.12 -7.66 -12.57
N GLU A 170 -16.24 -8.34 -12.36
CA GLU A 170 -16.28 -9.74 -11.94
C GLU A 170 -15.56 -10.68 -12.93
N LYS A 171 -15.55 -10.35 -14.22
CA LYS A 171 -14.81 -11.09 -15.25
C LYS A 171 -13.29 -11.10 -15.01
N ASN A 172 -12.76 -10.15 -14.23
CA ASN A 172 -11.34 -10.04 -13.91
C ASN A 172 -10.96 -10.84 -12.66
N TRP A 173 -11.95 -11.36 -11.92
CA TRP A 173 -11.73 -12.08 -10.68
C TRP A 173 -11.47 -13.57 -10.92
N VAL A 174 -10.72 -14.18 -9.99
CA VAL A 174 -10.72 -15.64 -9.87
C VAL A 174 -12.12 -16.09 -9.41
N SER A 175 -12.48 -17.34 -9.72
CA SER A 175 -13.75 -17.89 -9.21
C SER A 175 -13.79 -17.84 -7.69
N LEU A 176 -14.98 -17.68 -7.10
CA LEU A 176 -15.13 -17.58 -5.63
C LEU A 176 -14.48 -18.73 -4.87
N LYS A 177 -14.46 -19.95 -5.44
CA LYS A 177 -13.76 -21.12 -4.88
C LYS A 177 -12.25 -20.96 -4.78
N ARG A 178 -11.66 -20.12 -5.65
CA ARG A 178 -10.21 -19.90 -5.79
C ARG A 178 -9.73 -18.60 -5.16
N VAL A 179 -10.63 -17.78 -4.61
CA VAL A 179 -10.25 -16.57 -3.87
C VAL A 179 -9.41 -16.97 -2.67
N ASP A 180 -8.17 -16.48 -2.61
CA ASP A 180 -7.26 -16.74 -1.49
C ASP A 180 -7.63 -15.85 -0.30
N ILE A 181 -8.20 -16.49 0.72
CA ILE A 181 -8.62 -15.88 2.00
C ILE A 181 -7.52 -15.96 3.08
N GLY A 182 -6.34 -16.49 2.73
CA GLY A 182 -5.20 -16.65 3.62
C GLY A 182 -5.20 -17.96 4.40
N LEU A 183 -3.99 -18.42 4.74
CA LEU A 183 -3.75 -19.71 5.40
C LEU A 183 -4.53 -19.89 6.70
N GLY A 184 -4.63 -18.84 7.53
CA GLY A 184 -5.34 -18.92 8.82
C GLY A 184 -6.84 -19.22 8.66
N ALA A 185 -7.50 -18.55 7.69
CA ALA A 185 -8.91 -18.78 7.42
C ALA A 185 -9.14 -20.17 6.80
N GLU A 186 -8.28 -20.60 5.87
CA GLU A 186 -8.33 -21.94 5.29
C GLU A 186 -8.15 -23.04 6.34
N SER A 187 -7.20 -22.88 7.26
CA SER A 187 -6.99 -23.81 8.38
C SER A 187 -8.18 -23.86 9.32
N ALA A 188 -8.82 -22.72 9.62
CA ALA A 188 -10.01 -22.66 10.46
C ALA A 188 -11.21 -23.37 9.79
N ILE A 189 -11.45 -23.12 8.50
CA ILE A 189 -12.49 -23.79 7.73
C ILE A 189 -12.26 -25.31 7.72
N LYS A 190 -11.03 -25.75 7.45
CA LYS A 190 -10.65 -27.17 7.45
C LYS A 190 -10.87 -27.82 8.81
N ALA A 191 -10.53 -27.13 9.90
CA ALA A 191 -10.74 -27.62 11.25
C ALA A 191 -12.24 -27.77 11.59
N ILE A 192 -13.10 -26.87 11.10
CA ILE A 192 -14.55 -26.95 11.31
C ILE A 192 -15.15 -28.08 10.47
N LEU A 193 -14.75 -28.21 9.20
CA LEU A 193 -15.20 -29.29 8.31
C LEU A 193 -14.77 -30.70 8.80
N GLY A 194 -13.68 -30.77 9.57
CA GLY A 194 -13.20 -32.02 10.17
C GLY A 194 -13.92 -32.45 11.46
N LYS A 195 -14.82 -31.64 12.02
CA LYS A 195 -15.54 -31.97 13.27
C LYS A 195 -16.79 -32.83 12.99
N PRO A 196 -16.96 -33.96 13.70
CA PRO A 196 -18.20 -34.74 13.60
C PRO A 196 -19.40 -33.89 14.02
N GLY A 197 -20.46 -33.87 13.22
CA GLY A 197 -21.71 -33.15 13.52
C GLY A 197 -21.73 -31.66 13.15
N THR A 198 -20.61 -31.07 12.71
CA THR A 198 -20.57 -29.67 12.24
C THR A 198 -20.38 -29.65 10.72
N LYS A 199 -21.46 -29.47 9.95
CA LYS A 199 -21.36 -29.27 8.49
C LYS A 199 -21.56 -27.80 8.18
N ILE A 200 -20.46 -27.06 7.98
CA ILE A 200 -20.55 -25.79 7.25
C ILE A 200 -20.93 -26.14 5.81
N GLY A 201 -22.03 -25.57 5.31
CA GLY A 201 -22.45 -25.75 3.92
C GLY A 201 -21.46 -25.09 2.96
N GLU A 202 -21.25 -25.69 1.78
CA GLU A 202 -20.39 -25.12 0.73
C GLU A 202 -20.80 -23.69 0.37
N LEU A 203 -22.11 -23.39 0.41
CA LEU A 203 -22.68 -22.05 0.23
C LEU A 203 -22.16 -21.04 1.26
N SER A 204 -22.02 -21.42 2.53
CA SER A 204 -21.50 -20.53 3.58
C SER A 204 -20.02 -20.21 3.39
N VAL A 205 -19.23 -21.20 2.95
CA VAL A 205 -17.82 -20.98 2.60
C VAL A 205 -17.69 -20.04 1.39
N LEU A 206 -18.53 -20.24 0.36
CA LEU A 206 -18.56 -19.36 -0.81
C LEU A 206 -18.96 -17.94 -0.44
N GLN A 207 -19.92 -17.78 0.46
CA GLN A 207 -20.36 -16.47 0.95
C GLN A 207 -19.24 -15.75 1.71
N LEU A 208 -18.53 -16.45 2.60
CA LEU A 208 -17.34 -15.90 3.27
C LEU A 208 -16.28 -15.44 2.26
N ARG A 209 -15.98 -16.28 1.26
CA ARG A 209 -15.00 -15.92 0.20
C ARG A 209 -15.45 -14.70 -0.61
N LYS A 210 -16.75 -14.55 -0.87
CA LYS A 210 -17.33 -13.37 -1.53
C LYS A 210 -17.17 -12.10 -0.68
N GLU A 211 -17.39 -12.19 0.62
CA GLU A 211 -17.21 -11.06 1.55
C GLU A 211 -15.73 -10.65 1.66
N CYS A 212 -14.82 -11.63 1.75
CA CYS A 212 -13.38 -11.38 1.71
C CYS A 212 -12.97 -10.71 0.39
N LEU A 213 -13.48 -11.18 -0.75
CA LEU A 213 -13.24 -10.58 -2.06
C LEU A 213 -13.71 -9.12 -2.11
N GLN A 214 -14.93 -8.82 -1.64
CA GLN A 214 -15.44 -7.45 -1.58
C GLN A 214 -14.59 -6.55 -0.69
N CYS A 215 -14.08 -7.08 0.43
CA CYS A 215 -13.16 -6.36 1.30
C CYS A 215 -11.83 -6.05 0.57
N LEU A 216 -11.23 -7.05 -0.09
CA LEU A 216 -10.00 -6.89 -0.86
C LEU A 216 -10.16 -5.87 -2.00
N ILE A 217 -11.29 -5.89 -2.71
CA ILE A 217 -11.60 -4.89 -3.75
C ILE A 217 -11.66 -3.48 -3.14
N LYS A 218 -12.35 -3.30 -2.02
CA LYS A 218 -12.42 -1.98 -1.34
C LYS A 218 -11.05 -1.50 -0.90
N ILE A 219 -10.20 -2.39 -0.38
CA ILE A 219 -8.83 -2.08 0.02
C ILE A 219 -8.03 -1.62 -1.20
N VAL A 220 -8.05 -2.39 -2.30
CA VAL A 220 -7.26 -2.07 -3.49
C VAL A 220 -7.79 -0.84 -4.22
N LYS A 221 -9.11 -0.60 -4.26
CA LYS A 221 -9.66 0.64 -4.84
C LYS A 221 -9.16 1.88 -4.10
N LYS A 222 -9.15 1.83 -2.78
CA LYS A 222 -8.55 2.90 -1.95
C LYS A 222 -7.04 3.05 -2.15
N LEU A 223 -6.35 2.04 -2.71
CA LEU A 223 -4.94 2.13 -3.09
C LEU A 223 -4.73 2.65 -4.52
N GLN A 224 -5.77 2.66 -5.35
CA GLN A 224 -5.75 3.19 -6.73
C GLN A 224 -6.20 4.65 -6.81
N GLU A 225 -6.93 5.14 -5.81
CA GLU A 225 -7.30 6.55 -5.59
C GLU A 225 -6.12 7.36 -5.02
#